data_AF-A0A6J5ZCQ6-F1
#
_entry.id   AF-A0A6J5ZCQ6-F1
#
_cell.length_a   1.000
_cell.length_b   1.000
_cell.length_c   1.000
_cell.angle_alpha   90.00
_cell.angle_beta   90.00
_cell.angle_gamma   90.00
#
_symmetry.space_group_name_H-M   'P 1'
#
loop_
_entity.id
_entity.type
_entity.pdbx_description
1 polymer ?
#
loop_
_entity_poly.entity_id
_entity_poly.type
_entity_poly.pdbx_seq_one_letter_code
_entity_poly.pdbx_strand_id
1 'polypeptide(L)'
;MSNQNPNSTDFINAVKDAFTRFIDFSGVSTRPQYWYYILATAIASGLVGIAIGENGQNALSLITLLPTVAVSIRRMHDVGKSGWFILIPIYNIVLLASPTKPVSGQV
;
A
#
# COMPACT_ATOMS: atom_id res chain seq x y z
N MET A 1 0.26 -4.12 -18.92
CA MET A 1 -0.12 -2.74 -18.55
C MET A 1 0.58 -1.81 -19.50
N SER A 2 -0.16 -0.92 -20.14
CA SER A 2 0.34 0.03 -21.14
C SER A 2 1.43 0.92 -20.54
N ASN A 3 2.46 1.12 -21.35
CA ASN A 3 3.60 1.99 -21.12
C ASN A 3 3.15 3.46 -21.04
N GLN A 4 2.66 3.88 -19.87
CA GLN A 4 2.34 5.28 -19.58
C GLN A 4 3.36 5.77 -18.55
N ASN A 5 4.03 6.87 -18.88
CA ASN A 5 4.98 7.52 -17.99
C ASN A 5 4.32 7.80 -16.64
N PRO A 6 4.98 7.49 -15.50
CA PRO A 6 4.41 7.74 -14.18
C PRO A 6 4.14 9.24 -14.02
N ASN A 7 2.86 9.61 -13.95
CA ASN A 7 2.43 11.00 -13.78
C ASN A 7 2.10 11.26 -12.31
N SER A 8 2.29 12.50 -11.83
CA SER A 8 2.00 12.88 -10.43
C SER A 8 0.55 12.58 -10.00
N THR A 9 -0.37 12.46 -10.95
CA THR A 9 -1.76 12.05 -10.72
C THR A 9 -1.88 10.64 -10.17
N ASP A 10 -0.99 9.71 -10.54
CA ASP A 10 -1.03 8.32 -10.07
C ASP A 10 -0.68 8.21 -8.58
N PHE A 11 0.21 9.09 -8.13
CA PHE A 11 0.54 9.24 -6.71
C PHE A 11 -0.66 9.73 -5.91
N ILE A 12 -1.31 10.82 -6.36
CA ILE A 12 -2.49 11.38 -5.69
C ILE A 12 -3.63 10.36 -5.68
N ASN A 13 -3.85 9.68 -6.80
CA ASN A 13 -4.87 8.63 -6.92
C ASN A 13 -4.60 7.45 -5.98
N ALA A 14 -3.34 7.04 -5.82
CA ALA A 14 -2.98 5.98 -4.89
C ALA A 14 -3.25 6.35 -3.43
N VAL A 15 -2.89 7.57 -3.01
CA VAL A 15 -3.18 8.07 -1.66
C VAL A 15 -4.69 8.17 -1.46
N LYS A 16 -5.41 8.76 -2.41
CA LYS A 16 -6.88 8.88 -2.35
C LYS A 16 -7.54 7.51 -2.26
N ASP A 17 -7.13 6.54 -3.07
CA ASP A 17 -7.68 5.17 -3.06
C ASP A 17 -7.43 4.45 -1.72
N ALA A 18 -6.25 4.66 -1.11
CA ALA A 18 -5.95 4.12 0.22
C ALA A 18 -6.90 4.68 1.29
N PHE A 19 -7.16 5.99 1.26
CA PHE A 19 -8.03 6.66 2.23
C PHE A 19 -9.53 6.53 1.94
N THR A 20 -9.97 6.33 0.69
CA THR A 20 -11.39 6.15 0.37
C THR A 20 -11.83 4.71 0.52
N ARG A 21 -10.97 3.76 0.17
CA ARG A 21 -11.32 2.34 0.19
C ARG A 21 -10.81 1.62 1.42
N PHE A 22 -10.26 2.27 2.45
CA PHE A 22 -9.63 1.59 3.60
C PHE A 22 -10.46 0.46 4.26
N ILE A 23 -11.79 0.45 4.12
CA ILE A 23 -12.72 -0.59 4.62
C ILE A 23 -13.05 -1.70 3.60
N ASP A 24 -12.64 -1.54 2.34
CA ASP A 24 -12.75 -2.56 1.30
C ASP A 24 -11.49 -3.43 1.28
N PHE A 25 -11.62 -4.66 1.78
CA PHE A 25 -10.54 -5.65 1.84
C PHE A 25 -10.59 -6.66 0.68
N SER A 26 -11.62 -6.59 -0.17
CA SER A 26 -11.83 -7.52 -1.29
C SER A 26 -11.13 -7.05 -2.58
N GLY A 27 -10.84 -5.76 -2.67
CA GLY A 27 -10.17 -5.17 -3.83
C GLY A 27 -8.74 -5.67 -4.08
N VAL A 28 -8.21 -5.28 -5.24
CA VAL A 28 -6.83 -5.53 -5.66
C VAL A 28 -6.12 -4.17 -5.80
N SER A 29 -4.89 -4.07 -5.31
CA SER A 29 -4.05 -2.88 -5.50
C SER A 29 -2.92 -3.19 -6.48
N THR A 30 -2.59 -2.24 -7.34
CA THR A 30 -1.53 -2.44 -8.34
C THR A 30 -0.13 -2.13 -7.77
N ARG A 31 0.92 -2.61 -8.46
CA ARG A 31 2.33 -2.42 -8.03
C ARG A 31 2.69 -0.96 -7.71
N PRO A 32 2.44 -0.01 -8.63
CA PRO A 32 2.81 1.38 -8.42
C PRO A 32 1.98 2.04 -7.31
N GLN A 33 0.66 1.75 -7.23
CA GLN A 33 -0.22 2.35 -6.22
C GLN A 33 0.25 2.05 -4.79
N TYR A 34 0.70 0.83 -4.53
CA TYR A 34 1.26 0.49 -3.22
C TYR A 34 2.54 1.27 -2.91
N TRP A 35 3.49 1.29 -3.86
CA TRP A 35 4.76 1.99 -3.64
C TRP A 35 4.59 3.50 -3.48
N TYR A 36 3.66 4.10 -4.20
CA TYR A 36 3.28 5.50 -4.00
C TYR A 36 2.66 5.74 -2.63
N TYR A 37 1.81 4.85 -2.13
CA TYR A 37 1.27 4.94 -0.78
C TYR A 37 2.36 4.82 0.29
N ILE A 38 3.29 3.88 0.17
CA ILE A 38 4.40 3.70 1.11
C ILE A 38 5.31 4.93 1.11
N LEU A 39 5.68 5.44 -0.07
CA LEU A 39 6.49 6.65 -0.19
C LEU A 39 5.77 7.86 0.42
N ALA A 40 4.48 8.04 0.14
CA ALA A 40 3.66 9.10 0.73
C ALA A 40 3.67 9.03 2.26
N THR A 41 3.48 7.83 2.81
CA THR A 41 3.40 7.60 4.25
C THR A 41 4.76 7.82 4.93
N ALA A 42 5.86 7.41 4.30
CA ALA A 42 7.21 7.67 4.79
C ALA A 42 7.54 9.16 4.82
N ILE A 43 7.21 9.89 3.75
CA ILE A 43 7.41 11.35 3.69
C ILE A 43 6.54 12.05 4.75
N ALA A 44 5.26 11.68 4.86
CA ALA A 44 4.35 12.25 5.85
C ALA A 44 4.85 12.00 7.29
N SER A 45 5.35 10.80 7.58
CA SER A 45 5.91 10.46 8.90
C SER A 45 7.14 11.30 9.25
N GLY A 46 8.04 11.52 8.29
CA GLY A 46 9.21 12.39 8.47
C GLY A 46 8.82 13.85 8.70
N LEU A 47 7.90 14.39 7.89
CA LEU A 47 7.42 15.77 8.02
C LEU A 47 6.70 16.01 9.35
N VAL A 48 5.82 15.08 9.75
CA VAL A 48 5.09 15.18 11.03
C VAL A 48 6.04 15.03 12.22
N GLY A 49 7.08 14.18 12.12
CA GLY A 49 8.11 14.08 13.15
C GLY A 49 8.87 15.38 13.37
N ILE A 50 9.20 16.10 12.29
CA ILE A 50 9.90 17.38 12.38
C ILE A 50 8.96 18.49 12.90
N ALA A 51 7.70 18.51 12.45
CA ALA A 51 6.78 19.61 12.74
C ALA A 51 6.04 19.50 14.08
N ILE A 52 5.63 18.29 14.47
CA ILE A 52 4.74 18.03 15.62
C ILE A 52 5.47 17.17 16.69
N GLY A 53 6.58 16.53 16.34
CA GLY A 53 7.31 15.63 17.23
C GLY A 53 6.64 14.27 17.41
N GLU A 54 7.06 13.54 18.43
CA GLU A 54 6.67 12.15 18.70
C GLU A 54 5.14 11.96 18.83
N ASN A 55 4.46 12.93 19.46
CA ASN A 55 3.00 12.90 19.63
C ASN A 55 2.27 12.93 18.27
N GLY A 56 2.77 13.72 17.32
CA GLY A 56 2.21 13.77 15.97
C GLY A 56 2.45 12.49 15.20
N GLN A 57 3.63 11.88 15.35
CA GLN A 57 3.95 10.61 14.71
C GLN A 57 3.08 9.48 15.26
N ASN A 58 2.84 9.43 16.57
CA ASN A 58 1.93 8.47 17.19
C ASN A 58 0.51 8.60 16.65
N ALA A 59 -0.03 9.83 16.59
CA ALA A 59 -1.35 10.08 16.02
C ALA A 59 -1.44 9.67 14.53
N LEU A 60 -0.42 10.01 13.73
CA LEU A 60 -0.35 9.61 12.33
C LEU A 60 -0.29 8.10 12.16
N SER A 61 0.47 7.40 13.01
CA SER A 61 0.57 5.94 12.97
C SER A 61 -0.79 5.27 13.17
N LEU A 62 -1.61 5.79 14.08
CA LEU A 62 -2.95 5.26 14.36
C LEU A 62 -3.91 5.47 13.19
N ILE A 63 -3.88 6.66 12.57
CA ILE A 63 -4.72 6.98 11.40
C ILE A 63 -4.31 6.16 10.18
N THR A 64 -3.00 6.01 9.96
CA THR A 64 -2.45 5.29 8.81
C THR A 64 -2.45 3.78 8.99
N LEU A 65 -2.67 3.26 10.20
CA LEU A 65 -2.70 1.83 10.50
C LEU A 65 -3.77 1.11 9.67
N LEU A 66 -5.00 1.62 9.66
CA LEU A 66 -6.11 1.02 8.90
C LEU A 66 -5.86 0.99 7.39
N PRO A 67 -5.53 2.11 6.71
CA PRO A 67 -5.23 2.08 5.28
C PRO A 67 -3.98 1.26 4.96
N THR A 68 -2.96 1.23 5.83
CA THR A 68 -1.77 0.38 5.64
C THR A 68 -2.15 -1.11 5.65
N VAL A 69 -2.99 -1.51 6.60
CA VAL A 69 -3.51 -2.88 6.69
C VAL A 69 -4.37 -3.21 5.47
N ALA A 70 -5.27 -2.30 5.08
CA ALA A 70 -6.17 -2.49 3.95
C ALA A 70 -5.43 -2.69 2.63
N VAL A 71 -4.50 -1.78 2.29
CA VAL A 71 -3.72 -1.87 1.04
C VAL A 71 -2.84 -3.12 1.06
N SER A 72 -2.26 -3.49 2.20
CA SER A 72 -1.47 -4.71 2.34
C SER A 72 -2.29 -5.98 2.06
N ILE A 73 -3.50 -6.07 2.62
CA ILE A 73 -4.44 -7.19 2.37
C ILE A 73 -4.80 -7.30 0.89
N ARG A 74 -5.13 -6.18 0.24
CA ARG A 74 -5.41 -6.14 -1.21
C ARG A 74 -4.23 -6.63 -2.05
N ARG A 75 -3.00 -6.35 -1.62
CA ARG A 75 -1.81 -6.85 -2.30
C ARG A 75 -1.56 -8.33 -2.09
N MET A 76 -1.84 -8.88 -0.92
CA MET A 76 -1.75 -10.34 -0.76
C MET A 76 -2.76 -11.07 -1.63
N HIS A 77 -3.98 -10.52 -1.77
CA HIS A 77 -4.97 -11.06 -2.68
C HIS A 77 -4.49 -11.02 -4.15
N ASP A 78 -3.77 -9.98 -4.55
CA ASP A 78 -3.12 -9.86 -5.88
C ASP A 78 -2.08 -10.97 -6.15
N VAL A 79 -1.38 -11.43 -5.11
CA VAL A 79 -0.37 -12.51 -5.21
C VAL A 79 -0.98 -13.91 -5.04
N GLY A 80 -2.31 -13.99 -4.84
CA GLY A 80 -3.04 -15.24 -4.60
C GLY A 80 -2.74 -15.85 -3.23
N LYS A 81 -2.45 -15.03 -2.23
CA LYS A 81 -2.22 -15.43 -0.83
C LYS A 81 -3.30 -14.86 0.08
N SER A 82 -3.58 -15.56 1.18
CA SER A 82 -4.56 -15.11 2.18
C SER A 82 -4.07 -13.84 2.91
N GLY A 83 -4.97 -12.89 3.18
CA GLY A 83 -4.65 -11.64 3.90
C GLY A 83 -4.03 -11.81 5.30
N TRP A 84 -4.10 -13.02 5.87
CA TRP A 84 -3.45 -13.38 7.14
C TRP A 84 -1.92 -13.34 7.12
N PHE A 85 -1.29 -13.38 5.94
CA PHE A 85 0.17 -13.27 5.82
C PHE A 85 0.70 -11.86 6.20
N ILE A 86 -0.18 -10.88 6.43
CA ILE A 86 0.19 -9.55 6.91
C ILE A 86 0.88 -9.57 8.27
N LEU A 87 0.58 -10.57 9.10
CA LEU A 87 1.12 -10.71 10.45
C LEU A 87 2.62 -11.03 10.48
N ILE A 88 3.23 -11.31 9.32
CA ILE A 88 4.67 -11.57 9.19
C ILE A 88 5.33 -10.37 8.50
N PRO A 89 5.94 -9.42 9.25
CA PRO A 89 6.34 -8.12 8.72
C PRO A 89 7.37 -8.21 7.57
N ILE A 90 8.38 -9.05 7.72
CA ILE A 90 9.47 -9.21 6.73
C ILE A 90 8.98 -9.95 5.49
N TYR A 91 8.13 -10.97 5.66
CA TYR A 91 7.60 -11.78 4.57
C TYR A 91 6.59 -11.01 3.71
N ASN A 92 5.89 -10.02 4.32
CA ASN A 92 5.02 -9.11 3.61
C ASN A 92 5.82 -8.29 2.58
N ILE A 93 6.92 -7.65 2.97
CA ILE A 93 7.75 -6.80 2.06
C ILE A 93 8.24 -7.61 0.84
N VAL A 94 8.63 -8.87 1.05
CA VAL A 94 9.14 -9.76 -0.01
C VAL A 94 8.02 -10.18 -0.97
N LEU A 95 6.84 -10.56 -0.46
CA LEU A 95 5.67 -10.86 -1.30
C LEU A 95 5.13 -9.62 -2.02
N LEU A 96 5.25 -8.44 -1.41
CA LEU A 96 4.82 -7.15 -1.96
C LEU A 96 5.68 -6.69 -3.15
N ALA A 97 6.94 -7.11 -3.21
CA ALA A 97 7.84 -6.90 -4.34
C ALA A 97 7.75 -8.01 -5.41
N SER A 98 7.16 -9.16 -5.05
CA SER A 98 7.09 -10.32 -5.95
C SER A 98 6.08 -10.11 -7.09
N PRO A 99 6.34 -10.68 -8.28
CA PRO A 99 5.42 -10.55 -9.38
C PRO A 99 4.10 -11.29 -9.12
N THR A 100 3.00 -10.64 -9.48
CA THR A 100 1.67 -11.26 -9.61
C THR A 100 1.79 -12.54 -10.41
N LYS A 101 1.19 -13.63 -9.92
CA LYS A 101 1.18 -14.88 -10.67
C LYS A 101 0.41 -14.66 -11.97
N PRO A 102 0.95 -15.03 -13.14
CA PRO A 102 0.16 -15.04 -14.35
C PRO A 102 -1.00 -16.01 -14.15
N VAL A 103 -2.20 -15.63 -14.61
CA VAL A 103 -3.35 -16.52 -14.67
C VAL A 103 -2.90 -17.79 -15.40
N SER A 104 -3.04 -18.95 -14.75
CA SER A 104 -2.67 -20.24 -15.32
C SER A 104 -3.54 -20.52 -16.55
N GLY A 105 -3.11 -20.07 -17.73
CA GLY A 105 -3.88 -20.22 -18.96
C GLY A 105 -3.57 -19.23 -20.10
N GLN A 106 -2.46 -18.50 -20.07
CA GLN A 106 -2.04 -17.66 -21.20
C GLN A 106 -0.56 -17.97 -21.50
N VAL A 107 -0.35 -19.05 -22.27
CA VAL A 107 0.75 -19.20 -23.22
C VAL A 107 0.32 -18.61 -24.55
#